data_AF-A0A4R2MH44-F1
#
_entry.id   AF-A0A4R2MH44-F1
#
_cell.length_a   1.000
_cell.length_b   1.000
_cell.length_c   1.000
_cell.angle_alpha   90.00
_cell.angle_beta   90.00
_cell.angle_gamma   90.00
#
_symmetry.space_group_name_H-M   'P 1'
#
loop_
_entity.id
_entity.type
_entity.pdbx_description
1 polymer ?
#
loop_
_entity_poly.entity_id
_entity_poly.type
_entity_poly.pdbx_seq_one_letter_code
_entity_poly.pdbx_strand_id
1 'polypeptide(L)'
;MLYSTVFAPPEPPKNRMATSSKAKKKTVRLASGRKRARQDVKLNAHNTSLRSRFRTVVKNVQKAVVAGDKTVATDTFKAAQSVIDSVADKGMFHKNKAARLKSRLAAKVKALALAA
;
A
#
# COMPACT_ATOMS: atom_id res chain seq x y z
N MET A 1 65.91 16.90 55.21
CA MET A 1 65.66 18.12 54.41
C MET A 1 65.75 17.76 52.93
N LEU A 2 64.66 17.98 52.18
CA LEU A 2 64.68 18.54 50.80
C LEU A 2 65.33 17.62 49.72
N TYR A 3 64.69 17.11 48.66
CA TYR A 3 63.40 17.37 48.01
C TYR A 3 62.92 16.09 47.30
N SER A 4 61.62 15.82 47.41
CA SER A 4 60.85 14.97 46.52
C SER A 4 60.77 15.63 45.14
N THR A 5 61.54 15.16 44.17
CA THR A 5 61.31 15.50 42.75
C THR A 5 60.53 14.37 42.10
N VAL A 6 59.21 14.54 42.14
CA VAL A 6 58.21 13.78 41.39
C VAL A 6 58.63 13.72 39.92
N PHE A 7 59.05 12.55 39.44
CA PHE A 7 59.15 12.28 38.01
C PHE A 7 57.72 12.13 37.48
N ALA A 8 57.07 13.26 37.20
CA ALA A 8 55.79 13.28 36.52
C ALA A 8 56.03 12.83 35.06
N PRO A 9 55.33 11.80 34.56
CA PRO A 9 55.47 11.38 33.17
C PRO A 9 55.08 12.55 32.24
N PRO A 10 55.73 12.68 31.07
CA PRO A 10 55.40 13.75 30.14
C PRO A 10 53.92 13.66 29.76
N GLU A 11 53.15 14.73 29.99
CA GLU A 11 51.76 14.77 29.52
C GLU A 11 51.72 14.53 28.01
N PRO A 12 50.85 13.66 27.50
CA PRO A 12 50.69 13.48 26.08
C PRO A 12 50.28 14.82 25.43
N PRO A 13 50.73 15.10 24.21
CA PRO A 13 50.46 16.38 23.57
C PRO A 13 48.96 16.63 23.48
N LYS A 14 48.51 17.78 24.03
CA LYS A 14 47.13 18.27 23.93
C LYS A 14 46.86 18.79 22.51
N ASN A 15 46.98 17.93 21.50
CA ASN A 15 46.44 18.17 20.18
C ASN A 15 44.91 18.05 20.26
N ARG A 16 44.26 19.13 20.70
CA ARG A 16 42.92 19.44 20.21
C ARG A 16 43.02 19.63 18.70
N MET A 17 41.95 19.25 18.02
CA MET A 17 41.64 19.51 16.61
C MET A 17 42.32 18.52 15.64
N ALA A 18 41.61 17.77 14.80
CA ALA A 18 40.23 17.86 14.36
C ALA A 18 39.64 16.45 14.20
N THR A 19 38.44 16.23 14.74
CA THR A 19 37.54 15.21 14.22
C THR A 19 37.21 15.62 12.79
N SER A 20 37.98 15.14 11.81
CA SER A 20 37.54 15.19 10.42
C SER A 20 36.45 14.13 10.27
N SER A 21 35.23 14.44 10.76
CA SER A 21 34.03 13.79 10.25
C SER A 21 34.00 14.13 8.77
N LYS A 22 34.59 13.26 7.94
CA LYS A 22 34.60 13.43 6.49
C LYS A 22 33.15 13.54 6.08
N ALA A 23 32.70 14.75 5.75
CA ALA A 23 31.31 14.99 5.38
C ALA A 23 30.98 14.05 4.22
N LYS A 24 30.09 13.09 4.47
CA LYS A 24 29.74 12.06 3.50
C LYS A 24 29.17 12.78 2.28
N LYS A 25 29.91 12.78 1.16
CA LYS A 25 29.50 13.47 -0.08
C LYS A 25 28.07 13.07 -0.43
N LYS A 26 27.18 14.06 -0.59
CA LYS A 26 25.77 13.86 -0.97
C LYS A 26 25.72 13.06 -2.27
N THR A 27 25.50 11.75 -2.16
CA THR A 27 25.52 10.85 -3.30
C THR A 27 24.20 10.98 -4.04
N VAL A 28 24.25 11.17 -5.36
CA VAL A 28 23.08 11.38 -6.24
C VAL A 28 22.01 10.26 -6.08
N ARG A 29 22.43 9.06 -5.66
CA ARG A 29 21.58 7.86 -5.46
C ARG A 29 20.50 8.01 -4.37
N LEU A 30 20.65 8.92 -3.40
CA LEU A 30 19.63 9.16 -2.36
C LEU A 30 18.43 9.99 -2.85
N ALA A 31 18.64 10.81 -3.89
CA ALA A 31 17.60 11.72 -4.40
C ALA A 31 16.48 10.96 -5.14
N SER A 32 16.83 9.92 -5.92
CA SER A 32 15.86 9.09 -6.64
C SER A 32 14.99 8.25 -5.70
N GLY A 33 15.58 7.68 -4.63
CA GLY A 33 14.86 6.92 -3.61
C GLY A 33 13.84 7.78 -2.85
N ARG A 34 14.22 8.99 -2.44
CA ARG A 34 13.30 9.93 -1.78
C ARG A 34 12.14 10.36 -2.70
N LYS A 35 12.39 10.49 -4.00
CA LYS A 35 11.34 10.76 -5.01
C LYS A 35 10.36 9.58 -5.11
N ARG A 36 10.86 8.34 -5.19
CA ARG A 36 10.02 7.13 -5.22
C ARG A 36 9.13 7.03 -3.99
N ALA A 37 9.68 7.21 -2.79
CA ALA A 37 8.88 7.21 -1.56
C ALA A 37 7.69 8.20 -1.60
N ARG A 38 7.89 9.41 -2.14
CA ARG A 38 6.81 10.40 -2.30
C ARG A 38 5.76 9.99 -3.34
N GLN A 39 6.18 9.34 -4.42
CA GLN A 39 5.28 8.82 -5.45
C GLN A 39 4.45 7.66 -4.90
N ASP A 40 5.09 6.76 -4.16
CA ASP A 40 4.46 5.57 -3.59
C ASP A 40 3.33 5.94 -2.63
N VAL A 41 3.50 6.97 -1.79
CA VAL A 41 2.43 7.46 -0.91
C VAL A 41 1.18 7.87 -1.71
N LYS A 42 1.37 8.60 -2.81
CA LYS A 42 0.25 9.04 -3.66
C LYS A 42 -0.44 7.87 -4.37
N LEU A 43 0.37 6.96 -4.93
CA LEU A 43 -0.14 5.75 -5.60
C LEU A 43 -0.86 4.83 -4.61
N ASN A 44 -0.33 4.67 -3.40
CA ASN A 44 -0.92 3.86 -2.34
C ASN A 44 -2.28 4.41 -1.90
N ALA A 45 -2.42 5.73 -1.74
CA ALA A 45 -3.69 6.34 -1.39
C ALA A 45 -4.77 6.07 -2.45
N HIS A 46 -4.43 6.27 -3.73
CA HIS A 46 -5.34 5.99 -4.86
C HIS A 46 -5.66 4.49 -4.99
N ASN A 47 -4.67 3.62 -4.87
CA ASN A 47 -4.89 2.18 -4.98
C ASN A 47 -5.70 1.63 -3.81
N THR A 48 -5.56 2.22 -2.63
CA THR A 48 -6.37 1.87 -1.45
C THR A 48 -7.84 2.21 -1.67
N SER A 49 -8.14 3.39 -2.21
CA SER A 49 -9.53 3.78 -2.50
C SER A 49 -10.19 2.93 -3.59
N LEU A 50 -9.44 2.55 -4.63
CA LEU A 50 -9.95 1.63 -5.67
C LEU A 50 -10.24 0.23 -5.10
N ARG A 51 -9.34 -0.29 -4.26
CA ARG A 51 -9.52 -1.59 -3.60
C ARG A 51 -10.72 -1.58 -2.66
N SER A 52 -10.91 -0.52 -1.87
CA SER A 52 -12.05 -0.42 -0.96
C SER A 52 -13.37 -0.31 -1.74
N ARG A 53 -13.42 0.51 -2.80
CA ARG A 53 -14.59 0.61 -3.70
C ARG A 53 -14.96 -0.75 -4.28
N PHE A 54 -13.98 -1.46 -4.84
CA PHE A 54 -14.19 -2.80 -5.39
C PHE A 54 -14.76 -3.79 -4.36
N ARG A 55 -14.16 -3.85 -3.17
CA ARG A 55 -14.62 -4.76 -2.09
C ARG A 55 -16.04 -4.41 -1.63
N THR A 56 -16.36 -3.13 -1.55
CA THR A 56 -17.68 -2.65 -1.11
C THR A 56 -18.77 -3.05 -2.09
N VAL A 57 -18.54 -2.83 -3.39
CA VAL A 57 -19.46 -3.21 -4.46
C VAL A 57 -19.75 -4.72 -4.45
N VAL A 58 -18.71 -5.55 -4.33
CA VAL A 58 -18.86 -7.02 -4.24
C VAL A 58 -19.67 -7.42 -3.00
N LYS A 59 -19.40 -6.80 -1.84
CA LYS A 59 -20.14 -7.06 -0.60
C LYS A 59 -21.62 -6.65 -0.73
N ASN A 60 -21.92 -5.53 -1.39
CA ASN A 60 -23.29 -5.06 -1.56
C ASN A 60 -24.14 -6.05 -2.38
N VAL A 61 -23.60 -6.57 -3.49
CA VAL A 61 -24.28 -7.61 -4.27
C VAL A 61 -24.50 -8.87 -3.44
N GLN A 62 -23.50 -9.30 -2.65
CA GLN A 62 -23.65 -10.46 -1.77
C GLN A 62 -24.74 -10.25 -0.72
N LYS A 63 -24.86 -9.05 -0.15
CA LYS A 63 -25.93 -8.72 0.80
C LYS A 63 -27.31 -8.76 0.15
N ALA A 64 -27.46 -8.19 -1.05
CA ALA A 64 -28.71 -8.23 -1.80
C ALA A 64 -29.11 -9.67 -2.15
N VAL A 65 -28.13 -10.52 -2.46
CA VAL A 65 -28.36 -11.95 -2.70
C VAL A 65 -28.84 -12.66 -1.42
N VAL A 66 -28.26 -12.35 -0.26
CA VAL A 66 -28.71 -12.94 1.02
C VAL A 66 -30.09 -12.45 1.43
N ALA A 67 -30.45 -11.20 1.11
CA ALA A 67 -31.77 -10.65 1.41
C ALA A 67 -32.90 -11.28 0.58
N GLY A 68 -32.59 -11.90 -0.58
CA GLY A 68 -33.58 -12.59 -1.42
C GLY A 68 -34.30 -11.70 -2.44
N ASP A 69 -34.03 -10.40 -2.46
CA ASP A 69 -34.67 -9.45 -3.38
C ASP A 69 -34.09 -9.52 -4.80
N LYS A 70 -34.77 -10.26 -5.68
CA LYS A 70 -34.32 -10.58 -7.05
C LYS A 70 -34.10 -9.33 -7.92
N THR A 71 -35.01 -8.36 -7.86
CA THR A 71 -34.91 -7.10 -8.64
C THR A 71 -33.72 -6.26 -8.20
N VAL A 72 -33.61 -6.01 -6.89
CA VAL A 72 -32.53 -5.25 -6.27
C VAL A 72 -31.16 -5.92 -6.51
N ALA A 73 -31.10 -7.25 -6.44
CA ALA A 73 -29.88 -8.00 -6.72
C ALA A 73 -29.42 -7.84 -8.19
N THR A 74 -30.35 -7.83 -9.15
CA THR A 74 -29.98 -7.64 -10.56
C THR A 74 -29.48 -6.24 -10.88
N ASP A 75 -30.09 -5.21 -10.31
CA ASP A 75 -29.70 -3.82 -10.58
C ASP A 75 -28.38 -3.46 -9.89
N THR A 76 -28.20 -3.91 -8.64
CA THR A 76 -26.92 -3.77 -7.94
C THR A 76 -25.81 -4.55 -8.65
N PHE A 77 -26.11 -5.70 -9.25
CA PHE A 77 -25.15 -6.47 -10.05
C PHE A 77 -24.75 -5.75 -11.35
N LYS A 78 -25.69 -5.12 -12.07
CA LYS A 78 -25.38 -4.31 -13.27
C LYS A 78 -24.43 -3.16 -12.94
N ALA A 79 -24.73 -2.41 -11.88
CA ALA A 79 -23.85 -1.33 -11.41
C ALA A 79 -22.48 -1.88 -10.97
N ALA A 80 -22.45 -3.05 -10.34
CA ALA A 80 -21.22 -3.69 -9.92
C ALA A 80 -20.31 -4.09 -11.08
N GLN A 81 -20.89 -4.59 -12.17
CA GLN A 81 -20.17 -5.05 -13.36
C GLN A 81 -19.25 -3.94 -13.92
N SER A 82 -19.82 -2.74 -14.13
CA SER A 82 -19.09 -1.59 -14.66
C SER A 82 -17.90 -1.19 -13.77
N VAL A 83 -18.11 -1.18 -12.45
CA VAL A 83 -17.06 -0.82 -11.50
C VAL A 83 -15.95 -1.88 -11.44
N ILE A 84 -16.31 -3.17 -11.46
CA ILE A 84 -15.33 -4.28 -11.42
C ILE A 84 -14.40 -4.22 -12.62
N ASP A 85 -14.96 -4.01 -13.81
CA ASP A 85 -14.19 -3.98 -15.06
C ASP A 85 -13.31 -2.73 -15.13
N SER A 86 -13.84 -1.56 -14.76
CA SER A 86 -13.07 -0.31 -14.68
C SER A 86 -11.87 -0.39 -13.72
N VAL A 87 -11.97 -1.17 -12.64
CA VAL A 87 -10.86 -1.36 -11.69
C VAL A 87 -9.87 -2.40 -12.21
N ALA A 88 -10.33 -3.40 -12.97
CA ALA A 88 -9.47 -4.39 -13.61
C ALA A 88 -8.61 -3.77 -14.72
N ASP A 89 -9.18 -2.86 -15.51
CA ASP A 89 -8.46 -2.17 -16.59
C ASP A 89 -7.30 -1.30 -16.07
N LYS A 90 -7.43 -0.77 -14.84
CA LYS A 90 -6.36 -0.04 -14.13
C LYS A 90 -5.22 -0.96 -13.63
N GLY A 91 -5.24 -2.25 -13.95
CA GLY A 91 -4.21 -3.22 -13.57
C GLY A 91 -4.19 -3.56 -12.08
N MET A 92 -5.20 -3.14 -11.30
CA MET A 92 -5.26 -3.43 -9.86
C MET A 92 -5.56 -4.90 -9.56
N PHE A 93 -6.30 -5.55 -10.46
CA PHE A 93 -6.59 -6.98 -10.43
C PHE A 93 -6.40 -7.58 -11.81
N HIS A 94 -5.93 -8.82 -11.86
CA HIS A 94 -5.86 -9.55 -13.12
C HIS A 94 -7.26 -9.74 -13.73
N LYS A 95 -7.38 -9.63 -15.05
CA LYS A 95 -8.63 -9.76 -15.80
C LYS A 95 -9.38 -11.07 -15.45
N ASN A 96 -8.64 -12.18 -15.36
CA ASN A 96 -9.18 -13.48 -14.94
C ASN A 96 -9.80 -13.46 -13.52
N LYS A 97 -9.22 -12.70 -12.58
CA LYS A 97 -9.79 -12.56 -11.23
C LYS A 97 -11.12 -11.81 -11.28
N ALA A 98 -11.20 -10.73 -12.04
CA ALA A 98 -12.44 -10.00 -12.27
C ALA A 98 -13.49 -10.90 -12.93
N ALA A 99 -13.14 -11.59 -14.03
CA ALA A 99 -14.02 -12.53 -14.72
C ALA A 99 -14.55 -13.64 -13.80
N ARG A 100 -13.69 -14.25 -12.98
CA ARG A 100 -14.09 -15.26 -11.99
C ARG A 100 -15.10 -14.73 -10.99
N LEU A 101 -14.91 -13.50 -10.50
CA LEU A 101 -15.84 -12.90 -9.55
C LEU A 101 -17.19 -12.56 -10.19
N LYS A 102 -17.19 -12.03 -11.42
CA LYS A 102 -18.42 -11.77 -12.18
C LYS A 102 -19.21 -13.06 -12.41
N SER A 103 -18.54 -14.13 -12.85
CA SER A 103 -19.15 -15.44 -13.05
C SER A 103 -19.77 -16.01 -11.77
N ARG A 104 -19.03 -15.95 -10.65
CA ARG A 104 -19.52 -16.44 -9.34
C ARG A 104 -20.72 -15.65 -8.83
N LEU A 105 -20.71 -14.32 -8.98
CA LEU A 105 -21.83 -13.47 -8.56
C LEU A 105 -23.07 -13.71 -9.45
N ALA A 106 -22.88 -13.83 -10.76
CA ALA A 106 -23.96 -14.15 -11.69
C ALA A 106 -24.60 -15.51 -11.38
N ALA A 107 -23.80 -16.54 -11.06
CA ALA A 107 -24.31 -17.85 -10.66
C ALA A 107 -25.19 -17.76 -9.40
N LYS A 108 -24.80 -16.95 -8.40
CA LYS A 108 -25.59 -16.75 -7.18
C LYS A 108 -26.92 -16.04 -7.45
N VAL A 109 -26.90 -14.98 -8.26
CA VAL A 109 -28.12 -14.25 -8.65
C VAL A 109 -29.07 -15.17 -9.43
N LYS A 110 -28.54 -16.01 -10.32
CA LYS A 110 -29.33 -17.02 -11.05
C LYS A 110 -29.87 -18.12 -10.15
N ALA A 111 -29.11 -18.57 -9.15
CA ALA A 111 -29.58 -19.59 -8.20
C ALA A 111 -30.79 -19.09 -7.39
N LEU A 112 -30.76 -17.83 -6.95
CA LEU A 112 -31.95 -17.19 -6.37
C LEU A 112 -33.12 -17.12 -7.35
N ALA A 113 -32.82 -16.95 -8.64
CA ALA A 113 -33.84 -16.89 -9.66
C ALA A 113 -34.54 -18.22 -9.91
N LEU A 114 -33.92 -19.33 -9.55
CA LEU A 114 -34.39 -20.69 -9.79
C LEU A 114 -35.02 -21.33 -8.53
N ALA A 115 -34.68 -20.79 -7.35
CA ALA A 115 -35.24 -21.22 -6.06
C ALA A 115 -36.54 -20.48 -5.66
N ALA A 116 -36.90 -19.42 -6.39
CA ALA A 116 -38.13 -18.64 -6.24
C ALA A 116 -38.99 -18.80 -7.49
#